data_AF-A0A7X4GHR5-F1
#
_entry.id   AF-A0A7X4GHR5-F1
#
_cell.length_a   1.000
_cell.length_b   1.000
_cell.length_c   1.000
_cell.angle_alpha   90.00
_cell.angle_beta   90.00
_cell.angle_gamma   90.00
#
_symmetry.space_group_name_H-M   'P 1'
#
loop_
_entity.id
_entity.type
_entity.pdbx_description
1 polymer ?
#
loop_
_entity_poly.entity_id
_entity_poly.type
_entity_poly.pdbx_seq_one_letter_code
_entity_poly.pdbx_strand_id
1 'polypeptide(L)'
;MQAESDHTDFVNALLSRSALTIERDDPKELSAQVQVGLTVPLYSAGLLSSRVREARELADAASQRLEQTSRDVREDIASYWDQLAATRRALPAYARAVASAQSALDGAREQQLAGQVTSLDVLDTARDLLTSRQARAQAQAQLYVQHALLLGAMGQLRIESFAESLPPFDPDSYRPALPAGLPAGPIIEALDAVALQTGFRPSPVQLENDAEAGHEMAPEPTEQ
;
A
#
# COMPACT_ATOMS: atom_id res chain seq x y z
N MET A 1 -40.46 -17.27 8.92
CA MET A 1 -39.99 -18.44 8.17
C MET A 1 -38.49 -18.53 8.42
N GLN A 2 -38.04 -19.66 8.98
CA GLN A 2 -36.67 -20.03 9.40
C GLN A 2 -35.84 -19.00 10.20
N ALA A 3 -35.96 -19.06 11.53
CA ALA A 3 -34.86 -18.72 12.44
C ALA A 3 -34.04 -20.00 12.63
N GLU A 4 -32.97 -20.17 11.87
CA GLU A 4 -32.04 -21.29 12.02
C GLU A 4 -31.17 -21.01 13.24
N SER A 5 -31.52 -21.64 14.37
CA SER A 5 -30.73 -21.58 15.59
C SER A 5 -29.51 -22.48 15.44
N ASP A 6 -28.42 -21.92 14.91
CA ASP A 6 -27.13 -22.58 14.90
C ASP A 6 -26.55 -22.59 16.33
N HIS A 7 -26.90 -23.64 17.09
CA HIS A 7 -26.40 -23.87 18.44
C HIS A 7 -25.04 -24.55 18.34
N THR A 8 -23.99 -23.74 18.20
CA THR A 8 -22.62 -24.24 18.24
C THR A 8 -22.25 -24.59 19.68
N ASP A 9 -22.36 -25.87 20.02
CA ASP A 9 -21.87 -26.46 21.26
C ASP A 9 -20.33 -26.47 21.22
N PHE A 10 -19.70 -25.52 21.91
CA PHE A 10 -18.25 -25.49 22.07
C PHE A 10 -17.85 -26.40 23.23
N VAL A 11 -17.38 -27.59 22.87
CA VAL A 11 -16.84 -28.59 23.79
C VAL A 11 -15.32 -28.47 23.81
N ASN A 12 -14.74 -28.18 24.99
CA ASN A 12 -13.29 -28.25 25.16
C ASN A 12 -12.90 -29.58 25.81
N ALA A 13 -11.95 -30.29 25.21
CA ALA A 13 -11.45 -31.58 25.69
C ALA A 13 -9.95 -31.49 25.94
N LEU A 14 -9.53 -31.85 27.16
CA LEU A 14 -8.12 -31.88 27.53
C LEU A 14 -7.71 -33.33 27.81
N LEU A 15 -6.63 -33.75 27.15
CA LEU A 15 -5.95 -35.03 27.36
C LEU A 15 -4.60 -34.74 28.00
N SER A 16 -4.47 -35.06 29.28
CA SER A 16 -3.22 -34.89 30.03
C SER A 16 -2.66 -36.25 30.40
N ARG A 17 -1.37 -36.46 30.08
CA ARG A 17 -0.61 -37.66 30.45
C ARG A 17 0.52 -37.24 31.36
N SER A 18 0.46 -37.65 32.63
CA SER A 18 1.51 -37.39 33.61
C SER A 18 2.48 -38.57 33.65
N ALA A 19 3.78 -38.30 33.59
CA ALA A 19 4.81 -39.33 33.75
C ALA A 19 4.95 -39.70 35.24
N LEU A 20 5.12 -40.99 35.52
CA LEU A 20 5.23 -41.54 36.88
C LEU A 20 6.40 -40.92 37.65
N THR A 21 6.14 -40.50 38.89
CA THR A 21 7.17 -40.36 39.92
C THR A 21 7.25 -41.67 40.69
N ILE A 22 8.44 -42.27 40.73
CA ILE A 22 8.72 -43.43 41.59
C ILE A 22 8.95 -42.86 42.99
N GLU A 23 7.89 -42.77 43.78
CA GLU A 23 8.00 -42.51 45.21
C GLU A 23 7.80 -43.84 45.92
N ARG A 24 8.93 -44.43 46.34
CA ARG A 24 9.13 -45.70 47.07
C ARG A 24 9.56 -46.90 46.21
N ASP A 25 10.69 -47.47 46.61
CA ASP A 25 11.46 -48.57 46.02
C ASP A 25 10.76 -49.92 46.23
N ASP A 26 9.53 -50.06 45.71
CA ASP A 26 8.80 -51.33 45.64
C ASP A 26 8.51 -51.64 44.16
N PRO A 27 9.23 -52.58 43.52
CA PRO A 27 9.18 -52.82 42.07
C PRO A 27 7.89 -53.52 41.58
N LYS A 28 6.79 -53.43 42.34
CA LYS A 28 5.51 -54.09 42.02
C LYS A 28 4.35 -53.13 41.75
N GLU A 29 4.51 -51.83 41.97
CA GLU A 29 3.43 -50.86 41.72
C GLU A 29 3.83 -49.82 40.68
N LEU A 30 3.50 -50.10 39.42
CA LEU A 30 3.53 -49.13 38.33
C LEU A 30 2.16 -48.48 38.20
N SER A 31 1.98 -47.28 38.73
CA SER A 31 0.73 -46.52 38.66
C SER A 31 0.75 -45.51 37.50
N ALA A 32 0.18 -45.88 36.36
CA ALA A 32 -0.04 -44.96 35.24
C ALA A 32 -1.45 -44.35 35.33
N GLN A 33 -1.58 -43.02 35.29
CA GLN A 33 -2.87 -42.34 35.31
C GLN A 33 -3.15 -41.63 33.99
N VAL A 34 -4.33 -41.88 33.43
CA VAL A 34 -4.87 -41.20 32.24
C VAL A 34 -6.11 -40.43 32.68
N GLN A 35 -6.13 -39.11 32.43
CA GLN A 35 -7.29 -38.27 32.73
C GLN A 35 -7.87 -37.70 31.43
N VAL A 36 -9.18 -37.88 31.27
CA VAL A 36 -9.97 -37.33 30.16
C VAL A 36 -10.92 -36.30 30.76
N GLY A 37 -10.70 -35.03 30.45
CA GLY A 37 -11.54 -33.92 30.91
C GLY A 37 -12.45 -33.44 29.80
N LEU A 38 -13.76 -33.46 30.02
CA LEU A 38 -14.77 -32.85 29.16
C LEU A 38 -15.38 -31.64 29.87
N THR A 39 -15.27 -30.45 29.30
CA THR A 39 -15.93 -29.25 29.83
C THR A 39 -17.03 -28.80 28.88
N VAL A 40 -18.28 -28.96 29.33
CA VAL A 40 -19.48 -28.45 28.66
C VAL A 40 -20.12 -27.40 29.57
N PRO A 41 -20.18 -26.12 29.16
CA PRO A 41 -20.84 -25.10 29.97
C PRO A 41 -22.36 -25.31 29.94
N LEU A 42 -22.95 -25.71 31.08
CA LEU A 42 -24.40 -25.96 31.19
C LEU A 42 -25.25 -24.69 31.15
N TYR A 43 -24.67 -23.55 31.55
CA TYR A 43 -25.34 -22.25 31.50
C TYR A 43 -24.29 -21.12 31.45
N SER A 44 -24.32 -20.31 30.40
CA SER A 44 -23.34 -19.23 30.17
C SER A 44 -23.91 -17.83 30.39
N ALA A 45 -25.11 -17.69 30.96
CA ALA A 45 -25.79 -16.41 31.21
C ALA A 45 -25.75 -15.39 30.04
N GLY A 46 -25.77 -15.88 28.80
CA GLY A 46 -25.68 -15.06 27.58
C GLY A 46 -24.27 -14.72 27.07
N LEU A 47 -23.18 -14.99 27.82
CA LEU A 47 -21.80 -14.68 27.41
C LEU A 47 -21.42 -15.24 26.04
N LEU A 48 -21.77 -16.50 25.78
CA LEU A 48 -21.46 -17.15 24.49
C LEU A 48 -22.22 -16.49 23.33
N SER A 49 -23.50 -16.18 23.53
CA SER A 49 -24.30 -15.47 22.53
C SER A 49 -23.78 -14.06 22.25
N SER A 50 -23.26 -13.38 23.28
CA SER A 50 -22.62 -12.06 23.13
C SER A 50 -21.32 -12.15 22.35
N ARG A 51 -20.47 -13.16 22.61
CA ARG A 51 -19.22 -13.38 21.85
C ARG A 51 -19.47 -13.73 20.38
N VAL A 52 -20.50 -14.54 20.09
CA VAL A 52 -20.88 -14.83 18.70
C VAL A 52 -21.37 -13.58 17.99
N ARG A 53 -22.18 -12.76 18.67
CA ARG A 53 -22.63 -11.46 18.13
C ARG A 53 -21.45 -10.53 17.88
N GLU A 54 -20.55 -10.38 18.86
CA GLU A 54 -19.32 -9.61 18.72
C GLU A 54 -18.49 -10.07 17.52
N ALA A 55 -18.28 -11.38 17.34
CA ALA A 55 -17.54 -11.92 16.20
C ALA A 55 -18.22 -11.59 14.85
N ARG A 56 -19.55 -11.60 14.79
CA ARG A 56 -20.32 -11.19 13.59
C ARG A 56 -20.15 -9.69 13.30
N GLU A 57 -20.32 -8.84 14.32
CA GLU A 57 -20.12 -7.39 14.18
C GLU A 57 -18.67 -7.05 13.77
N LEU A 58 -17.67 -7.80 14.25
CA LEU A 58 -16.28 -7.64 13.83
C LEU A 58 -16.05 -8.02 12.36
N ALA A 59 -16.70 -9.09 11.88
CA ALA A 59 -16.64 -9.49 10.48
C ALA A 59 -17.32 -8.46 9.56
N ASP A 60 -18.47 -7.93 9.98
CA ASP A 60 -19.18 -6.87 9.26
C ASP A 60 -18.35 -5.57 9.23
N ALA A 61 -17.75 -5.19 10.36
CA ALA A 61 -16.85 -4.04 10.43
C ALA A 61 -15.61 -4.20 9.53
N ALA A 62 -15.02 -5.40 9.46
CA ALA A 62 -13.91 -5.68 8.55
C ALA A 62 -14.32 -5.56 7.09
N SER A 63 -15.51 -6.04 6.73
CA SER A 63 -16.06 -5.93 5.37
C SER A 63 -16.32 -4.48 4.98
N GLN A 64 -16.89 -3.68 5.88
CA GLN A 64 -17.09 -2.24 5.67
C GLN A 64 -15.77 -1.48 5.51
N ARG A 65 -14.74 -1.83 6.29
CA ARG A 65 -13.40 -1.25 6.14
C ARG A 65 -12.80 -1.56 4.78
N LEU A 66 -12.93 -2.80 4.30
CA LEU A 66 -12.46 -3.17 2.96
C LEU A 66 -13.16 -2.34 1.88
N GLU A 67 -14.47 -2.19 1.97
CA GLU A 67 -15.24 -1.40 1.02
C GLU A 67 -14.85 0.10 1.08
N GLN A 68 -14.63 0.62 2.30
CA GLN A 68 -14.15 1.98 2.49
C GLN A 68 -12.78 2.18 1.85
N THR A 69 -11.80 1.31 2.13
CA THR A 69 -10.47 1.38 1.51
C THR A 69 -10.56 1.28 -0.01
N SER A 70 -11.46 0.46 -0.56
CA SER A 70 -11.67 0.39 -2.01
C SER A 70 -12.20 1.71 -2.59
N ARG A 71 -13.13 2.38 -1.89
CA ARG A 71 -13.63 3.71 -2.30
C ARG A 71 -12.55 4.77 -2.19
N ASP A 72 -11.79 4.78 -1.10
CA ASP A 72 -10.70 5.74 -0.87
C ASP A 72 -9.66 5.64 -2.00
N VAL A 73 -9.24 4.43 -2.36
CA VAL A 73 -8.28 4.21 -3.47
C VAL A 73 -8.84 4.71 -4.80
N ARG A 74 -10.13 4.50 -5.09
CA ARG A 74 -10.76 5.00 -6.32
C ARG A 74 -10.84 6.53 -6.36
N GLU A 75 -11.15 7.14 -5.23
CA GLU A 75 -11.17 8.59 -5.08
C GLU A 75 -9.78 9.20 -5.25
N ASP A 76 -8.77 8.59 -4.63
CA ASP A 76 -7.37 9.00 -4.76
C ASP A 76 -6.90 8.93 -6.21
N ILE A 77 -7.16 7.82 -6.92
CA ILE A 77 -6.81 7.66 -8.35
C ILE A 77 -7.48 8.75 -9.20
N ALA A 78 -8.78 8.99 -9.01
CA ALA A 78 -9.51 10.03 -9.75
C ALA A 78 -8.92 11.43 -9.48
N SER A 79 -8.64 11.73 -8.21
CA SER A 79 -8.02 13.00 -7.79
C SER A 79 -6.63 13.21 -8.40
N TYR A 80 -5.77 12.19 -8.37
CA TYR A 80 -4.42 12.28 -8.96
C TYR A 80 -4.48 12.41 -10.49
N TRP A 81 -5.40 11.71 -11.15
CA TRP A 81 -5.61 11.84 -12.59
C TRP A 81 -6.04 13.26 -12.97
N ASP A 82 -7.01 13.84 -12.27
CA ASP A 82 -7.49 15.19 -12.53
C ASP A 82 -6.39 16.24 -12.28
N GLN A 83 -5.62 16.08 -11.21
CA GLN A 83 -4.48 16.95 -10.91
C GLN A 83 -3.37 16.85 -11.96
N LEU A 84 -3.09 15.64 -12.47
CA LEU A 84 -2.12 15.41 -13.54
C LEU A 84 -2.61 16.08 -14.84
N ALA A 85 -3.87 15.88 -15.21
CA ALA A 85 -4.46 16.47 -16.41
C ALA A 85 -4.49 17.99 -16.34
N ALA A 86 -4.84 18.57 -15.18
CA ALA A 86 -4.82 20.01 -14.96
C ALA A 86 -3.39 20.58 -15.08
N THR A 87 -2.41 19.96 -14.43
CA THR A 87 -1.00 20.39 -14.48
C THR A 87 -0.44 20.30 -15.90
N ARG A 88 -0.75 19.23 -16.63
CA ARG A 88 -0.35 19.03 -18.03
C ARG A 88 -0.91 20.12 -18.94
N ARG A 89 -2.17 20.53 -18.75
CA ARG A 89 -2.79 21.63 -19.50
C ARG A 89 -2.23 23.01 -19.12
N ALA A 90 -1.80 23.20 -17.87
CA ALA A 90 -1.21 24.47 -17.40
C ALA A 90 0.24 24.68 -17.89
N LEU A 91 1.02 23.62 -18.07
CA LEU A 91 2.42 23.69 -18.51
C LEU A 91 2.70 24.58 -19.74
N PRO A 92 1.93 24.49 -20.86
CA PRO A 92 2.14 25.38 -21.99
C PRO A 92 1.86 26.86 -21.67
N ALA A 93 0.98 27.18 -20.72
CA ALA A 93 0.76 28.55 -20.28
C ALA A 93 2.01 29.13 -19.59
N TYR A 94 2.66 28.35 -18.72
CA TYR A 94 3.94 28.75 -18.12
C TYR A 94 5.06 28.90 -19.17
N ALA A 95 5.08 28.05 -20.20
CA ALA A 95 6.04 28.19 -21.31
C ALA A 95 5.83 29.52 -22.08
N ARG A 96 4.57 29.89 -22.35
CA ARG A 96 4.24 31.20 -22.97
C ARG A 96 4.60 32.37 -22.06
N ALA A 97 4.38 32.26 -20.75
CA ALA A 97 4.77 33.29 -19.79
C ALA A 97 6.29 33.54 -19.81
N VAL A 98 7.10 32.48 -19.87
CA VAL A 98 8.57 32.61 -20.02
C VAL A 98 8.94 33.29 -21.34
N ALA A 99 8.30 32.94 -22.45
CA ALA A 99 8.56 33.58 -23.75
C ALA A 99 8.17 35.07 -23.75
N SER A 100 7.05 35.42 -23.11
CA SER A 100 6.62 36.81 -22.95
C SER A 100 7.60 37.61 -22.07
N ALA A 101 8.02 37.05 -20.95
CA ALA A 101 8.98 37.70 -20.06
C ALA A 101 10.36 37.87 -20.72
N GLN A 102 10.77 36.92 -21.56
CA GLN A 102 11.99 37.02 -22.35
C GLN A 102 11.89 38.17 -23.37
N SER A 103 10.77 38.27 -24.08
CA SER A 103 10.53 39.36 -25.03
C SER A 103 10.51 40.73 -24.34
N ALA A 104 9.94 40.82 -23.13
CA ALA A 104 9.95 42.04 -22.32
C ALA A 104 11.38 42.44 -21.89
N LEU A 105 12.21 41.48 -21.50
CA LEU A 105 13.62 41.74 -21.17
C LEU A 105 14.39 42.25 -22.39
N ASP A 106 14.17 41.65 -23.56
CA ASP A 106 14.86 42.06 -24.78
C ASP A 106 14.43 43.48 -25.21
N GLY A 107 13.13 43.80 -25.11
CA GLY A 107 12.64 45.17 -25.31
C GLY A 107 13.19 46.18 -24.29
N ALA A 108 13.28 45.81 -23.01
CA ALA A 108 13.85 46.67 -21.97
C ALA A 108 15.35 46.95 -22.21
N ARG A 109 16.10 45.96 -22.72
CA ARG A 109 17.50 46.13 -23.11
C ARG A 109 17.66 47.10 -24.28
N GLU A 110 16.81 47.00 -25.30
CA GLU A 110 16.82 47.94 -26.42
C GLU A 110 16.50 49.37 -25.96
N GLN A 111 15.48 49.53 -25.12
CA GLN A 111 15.12 50.83 -24.54
C GLN A 111 16.24 51.39 -23.64
N GLN A 112 16.99 50.54 -22.93
CA GLN A 112 18.12 50.95 -22.11
C GLN A 112 19.27 51.47 -22.98
N LEU A 113 19.57 50.78 -24.09
CA LEU A 113 20.57 51.23 -25.07
C LEU A 113 20.17 52.57 -25.72
N ALA A 114 18.88 52.80 -25.91
CA ALA A 114 18.34 54.07 -26.37
C ALA A 114 18.28 55.17 -25.29
N GLY A 115 18.62 54.85 -24.03
CA GLY A 115 18.57 55.78 -22.89
C GLY A 115 17.16 56.13 -22.40
N GLN A 116 16.15 55.35 -22.77
CA GLN A 116 14.73 55.59 -22.43
C GLN A 116 14.31 54.94 -21.10
N VAL A 117 15.00 53.88 -20.69
CA VAL A 117 14.79 53.20 -19.40
C VAL A 117 16.12 53.07 -18.67
N THR A 118 16.07 52.87 -17.36
CA THR A 118 17.25 52.78 -16.50
C THR A 118 17.79 51.36 -16.42
N SER A 119 19.01 51.21 -15.89
CA SER A 119 19.56 49.88 -15.60
C SER A 119 18.77 49.11 -14.54
N LEU A 120 18.00 49.81 -13.68
CA LEU A 120 17.16 49.16 -12.68
C LEU A 120 15.95 48.49 -13.35
N ASP A 121 15.35 49.13 -14.35
CA ASP A 121 14.20 48.58 -15.09
C ASP A 121 14.58 47.29 -15.85
N VAL A 122 15.81 47.22 -16.38
CA VAL A 122 16.33 45.99 -17.00
C VAL A 122 16.58 44.89 -15.97
N LEU A 123 17.01 45.24 -14.76
CA LEU A 123 17.18 44.27 -13.68
C LEU A 123 15.83 43.74 -13.18
N ASP A 124 14.82 44.59 -13.07
CA ASP A 124 13.46 44.19 -12.68
C ASP A 124 12.84 43.26 -13.73
N THR A 125 12.94 43.57 -15.01
CA THR A 125 12.46 42.66 -16.09
C THR A 125 13.24 41.34 -16.13
N ALA A 126 14.55 41.36 -15.83
CA ALA A 126 15.34 40.13 -15.69
C ALA A 126 14.89 39.28 -14.49
N ARG A 127 14.50 39.91 -13.38
CA ARG A 127 13.91 39.23 -12.21
C ARG A 127 12.56 38.60 -12.56
N ASP A 128 11.74 39.27 -13.37
CA ASP A 128 10.44 38.75 -13.79
C ASP A 128 10.58 37.52 -14.71
N LEU A 129 11.58 37.52 -15.60
CA LEU A 129 11.97 36.36 -16.39
C LEU A 129 12.42 35.19 -15.51
N LEU A 130 13.24 35.45 -14.49
CA LEU A 130 13.68 34.42 -13.55
C LEU A 130 12.49 33.81 -12.79
N THR A 131 11.59 34.66 -12.28
CA THR A 131 10.36 34.23 -11.61
C THR A 131 9.50 33.35 -12.52
N SER A 132 9.32 33.75 -13.78
CA SER A 132 8.56 32.97 -14.77
C SER A 132 9.21 31.61 -15.07
N ARG A 133 10.54 31.56 -15.18
CA ARG A 133 11.31 30.31 -15.37
C ARG A 133 11.19 29.38 -14.16
N GLN A 134 11.26 29.93 -12.95
CA GLN A 134 11.07 29.19 -11.72
C GLN A 134 9.66 28.58 -11.65
N ALA A 135 8.62 29.36 -11.97
CA ALA A 135 7.25 28.87 -12.02
C ALA A 135 7.07 27.71 -13.02
N ARG A 136 7.69 27.80 -14.20
CA ARG A 136 7.71 26.70 -15.19
C ARG A 136 8.40 25.45 -14.63
N ALA A 137 9.56 25.59 -13.99
CA ALA A 137 10.29 24.47 -13.41
C ALA A 137 9.50 23.78 -12.29
N GLN A 138 8.82 24.57 -11.45
CA GLN A 138 7.91 24.05 -10.42
C GLN A 138 6.74 23.29 -11.04
N ALA A 139 6.12 23.82 -12.11
CA ALA A 139 5.05 23.11 -12.81
C ALA A 139 5.52 21.78 -13.43
N GLN A 140 6.74 21.72 -13.97
CA GLN A 140 7.35 20.48 -14.47
C GLN A 140 7.59 19.46 -13.34
N ALA A 141 8.12 19.91 -12.21
CA ALA A 141 8.30 19.07 -11.03
C ALA A 141 6.96 18.54 -10.50
N GLN A 142 5.93 19.40 -10.46
CA GLN A 142 4.59 18.99 -10.03
C GLN A 142 4.01 17.92 -10.95
N LEU A 143 4.16 18.07 -12.28
CA LEU A 143 3.70 17.06 -13.24
C LEU A 143 4.34 15.69 -12.95
N TYR A 144 5.63 15.67 -12.68
CA TYR A 144 6.36 14.45 -12.34
C TYR A 144 5.85 13.82 -11.03
N VAL A 145 5.65 14.63 -10.00
CA VAL A 145 5.09 14.16 -8.71
C VAL A 145 3.69 13.59 -8.89
N GLN A 146 2.80 14.26 -9.64
CA GLN A 146 1.44 13.75 -9.86
C GLN A 146 1.42 12.44 -10.65
N HIS A 147 2.33 12.30 -11.62
CA HIS A 147 2.50 11.05 -12.36
C HIS A 147 2.93 9.92 -11.42
N ALA A 148 3.85 10.20 -10.49
CA ALA A 148 4.27 9.24 -9.47
C ALA A 148 3.16 8.89 -8.49
N LEU A 149 2.41 9.86 -7.99
CA LEU A 149 1.29 9.59 -7.07
C LEU A 149 0.21 8.73 -7.74
N LEU A 150 -0.09 8.98 -9.01
CA LEU A 150 -1.03 8.16 -9.77
C LEU A 150 -0.54 6.71 -9.91
N LEU A 151 0.72 6.50 -10.34
CA LEU A 151 1.30 5.16 -10.43
C LEU A 151 1.35 4.46 -9.07
N GLY A 152 1.63 5.21 -7.98
CA GLY A 152 1.58 4.73 -6.60
C GLY A 152 0.21 4.25 -6.19
N ALA A 153 -0.83 5.04 -6.45
CA ALA A 153 -2.22 4.69 -6.15
C ALA A 153 -2.71 3.48 -6.94
N MET A 154 -2.23 3.29 -8.17
CA MET A 154 -2.50 2.11 -8.99
C MET A 154 -1.67 0.87 -8.57
N GLY A 155 -0.72 1.02 -7.65
CA GLY A 155 0.19 -0.07 -7.26
C GLY A 155 1.23 -0.43 -8.33
N GLN A 156 1.39 0.42 -9.36
CA GLN A 156 2.31 0.21 -10.49
C GLN A 156 3.59 1.05 -10.36
N LEU A 157 3.80 1.70 -9.22
CA LEU A 157 4.99 2.51 -8.97
C LEU A 157 6.24 1.63 -8.93
N ARG A 158 7.02 1.72 -10.00
CA ARG A 158 8.25 0.97 -10.18
C ARG A 158 9.42 1.94 -10.26
N ILE A 159 10.61 1.53 -9.81
CA ILE A 159 11.82 2.37 -9.94
C ILE A 159 12.10 2.62 -11.43
N GLU A 160 11.80 1.63 -12.26
CA GLU A 160 12.00 1.67 -13.71
C GLU A 160 11.15 2.73 -14.41
N SER A 161 9.96 3.09 -13.89
CA SER A 161 9.14 4.16 -14.48
C SER A 161 9.71 5.56 -14.29
N PHE A 162 10.79 5.70 -13.50
CA PHE A 162 11.41 6.99 -13.17
C PHE A 162 12.92 7.04 -13.42
N ALA A 163 13.58 5.89 -13.36
CA ALA A 163 15.02 5.78 -13.49
C ALA A 163 15.35 4.61 -14.44
N GLU A 164 15.08 4.80 -15.73
CA GLU A 164 15.45 3.90 -16.83
C GLU A 164 16.92 3.42 -16.75
N SER A 165 17.80 4.20 -16.12
CA SER A 165 19.22 3.89 -15.95
C SER A 165 19.55 2.97 -14.77
N LEU A 166 18.60 2.61 -13.91
CA LEU A 166 18.84 1.73 -12.76
C LEU A 166 18.41 0.28 -13.08
N PRO A 167 19.18 -0.73 -12.65
CA PRO A 167 18.77 -2.11 -12.78
C PRO A 167 17.44 -2.34 -12.01
N PRO A 168 16.53 -3.18 -12.54
CA PRO A 168 15.24 -3.41 -11.92
C PRO A 168 15.36 -3.86 -10.46
N PHE A 169 14.45 -3.40 -9.60
CA PHE A 169 14.41 -3.87 -8.21
C PHE A 169 13.94 -5.33 -8.16
N ASP A 170 14.84 -6.23 -7.76
CA ASP A 170 14.53 -7.65 -7.53
C ASP A 170 14.31 -7.89 -6.02
N PRO A 171 13.08 -8.16 -5.55
CA PRO A 171 12.80 -8.41 -4.14
C PRO A 171 13.45 -9.70 -3.61
N ASP A 172 13.72 -10.68 -4.49
CA ASP A 172 14.34 -11.95 -4.12
C ASP A 172 15.87 -11.86 -4.06
N SER A 173 16.44 -10.78 -4.62
CA SER A 173 17.88 -10.50 -4.54
C SER A 173 18.34 -10.20 -3.12
N TYR A 174 17.43 -9.77 -2.22
CA TYR A 174 17.71 -9.61 -0.80
C TYR A 174 17.51 -10.94 -0.05
N ARG A 175 18.28 -11.97 -0.41
CA ARG A 175 18.58 -13.05 0.52
C ARG A 175 19.63 -12.54 1.48
N PRO A 176 19.37 -12.38 2.80
CA PRO A 176 20.43 -12.11 3.75
C PRO A 176 21.45 -13.26 3.62
N ALA A 177 22.62 -12.95 3.05
CA ALA A 177 23.67 -13.92 2.74
C ALA A 177 24.40 -14.45 4.00
N LEU A 178 23.80 -14.28 5.17
CA LEU A 178 24.38 -14.73 6.42
C LEU A 178 23.61 -15.95 6.92
N PRO A 179 24.26 -17.13 7.03
CA PRO A 179 23.87 -18.08 8.05
C PRO A 179 24.11 -17.36 9.36
N ALA A 180 23.07 -16.80 9.97
CA ALA A 180 23.21 -16.24 11.31
C ALA A 180 23.65 -17.40 12.20
N GLY A 181 24.94 -17.45 12.54
CA GLY A 181 25.58 -18.44 13.41
C GLY A 181 25.11 -18.38 14.85
N LEU A 182 23.85 -17.99 15.06
CA LEU A 182 23.13 -18.05 16.30
C LEU A 182 22.30 -19.33 16.27
N PRO A 183 22.34 -20.18 17.31
CA PRO A 183 21.47 -21.35 17.43
C PRO A 183 19.99 -20.96 17.72
N ALA A 184 19.53 -19.84 17.16
CA ALA A 184 18.17 -19.35 17.25
C ALA A 184 17.34 -19.62 15.97
N GLY A 185 17.98 -20.11 14.90
CA GLY A 185 17.31 -20.51 13.65
C GLY A 185 16.00 -21.31 13.86
N PRO A 186 16.01 -22.43 14.60
CA PRO A 186 14.79 -23.21 14.80
C PRO A 186 13.74 -22.51 15.68
N ILE A 187 14.14 -21.59 16.57
CA ILE A 187 13.20 -20.88 17.44
C ILE A 187 12.50 -19.78 16.67
N ILE A 188 13.23 -19.02 15.86
CA ILE A 188 12.64 -17.96 15.01
C ILE A 188 11.74 -18.59 13.95
N GLU A 189 12.17 -19.69 13.32
CA GLU A 189 11.37 -20.40 12.31
C GLU A 189 10.09 -21.03 12.90
N ALA A 190 10.14 -21.57 14.13
CA ALA A 190 8.94 -22.05 14.82
C ALA A 190 8.00 -20.90 15.23
N LEU A 191 8.56 -19.76 15.64
CA LEU A 191 7.77 -18.57 15.96
C LEU A 191 7.11 -17.99 14.70
N ASP A 192 7.84 -17.97 13.58
CA ASP A 192 7.37 -17.50 12.28
C ASP A 192 6.34 -18.47 11.68
N ALA A 193 6.48 -19.79 11.88
CA ALA A 193 5.48 -20.79 11.50
C ALA A 193 4.18 -20.72 12.32
N VAL A 194 4.23 -20.15 13.53
CA VAL A 194 3.04 -19.91 14.36
C VAL A 194 2.41 -18.55 14.05
N ALA A 195 3.21 -17.54 13.69
CA ALA A 195 2.72 -16.22 13.28
C ALA A 195 2.16 -16.20 11.86
N LEU A 196 2.76 -16.96 10.94
CA LEU A 196 2.28 -17.18 9.58
C LEU A 196 1.40 -18.42 9.58
N GLN A 197 0.13 -18.23 9.91
CA GLN A 197 -0.89 -19.25 9.65
C GLN A 197 -0.91 -19.52 8.14
N THR A 198 -0.22 -20.58 7.72
CA THR A 198 -0.03 -21.07 6.34
C THR A 198 -1.34 -21.52 5.65
N GLY A 199 -2.49 -21.13 6.19
CA GLY A 199 -3.81 -21.24 5.56
C GLY A 199 -4.21 -20.02 4.74
N PHE A 200 -3.43 -18.94 4.72
CA PHE A 200 -3.64 -17.89 3.74
C PHE A 200 -3.22 -18.44 2.37
N ARG A 201 -4.18 -18.97 1.62
CA ARG A 201 -4.02 -19.10 0.17
C ARG A 201 -3.83 -17.67 -0.32
N PRO A 202 -2.64 -17.24 -0.79
CA PRO A 202 -2.59 -16.03 -1.56
C PRO A 202 -3.52 -16.29 -2.75
N SER A 203 -4.70 -15.67 -2.73
CA SER A 203 -5.44 -15.51 -3.98
C SER A 203 -4.43 -14.86 -4.91
N PRO A 204 -4.10 -15.47 -6.06
CA PRO A 204 -3.22 -14.82 -7.00
C PRO A 204 -3.78 -13.42 -7.20
N VAL A 205 -2.95 -12.40 -6.98
CA VAL A 205 -3.30 -11.04 -7.39
C VAL A 205 -3.57 -11.18 -8.87
N GLN A 206 -4.85 -11.17 -9.24
CA GLN A 206 -5.26 -11.10 -10.62
C GLN A 206 -4.74 -9.75 -11.08
N LEU A 207 -3.58 -9.76 -11.72
CA LEU A 207 -3.15 -8.68 -12.60
C LEU A 207 -4.21 -8.66 -13.71
N GLU A 208 -5.32 -7.97 -13.48
CA GLU A 208 -6.45 -7.92 -14.42
C GLU A 208 -6.09 -7.17 -15.72
N ASN A 209 -4.80 -6.89 -15.98
CA ASN A 209 -4.45 -6.02 -17.09
C ASN A 209 -3.20 -6.29 -17.91
N ASP A 210 -2.61 -7.49 -17.87
CA ASP A 210 -1.42 -7.76 -18.73
C ASP A 210 -1.52 -8.99 -19.66
N ALA A 211 -2.55 -9.86 -19.58
CA ALA A 211 -2.52 -11.11 -20.35
C ALA A 211 -3.87 -11.79 -20.70
N GLU A 212 -5.02 -11.10 -20.72
CA GLU A 212 -6.22 -11.71 -21.32
C GLU A 212 -6.21 -11.55 -22.85
N ALA A 213 -6.17 -12.68 -23.56
CA ALA A 213 -6.33 -12.74 -25.00
C ALA A 213 -7.74 -12.29 -25.41
N GLY A 214 -7.92 -10.98 -25.63
CA GLY A 214 -9.19 -10.40 -26.08
C GLY A 214 -9.46 -8.95 -25.65
N HIS A 215 -8.69 -8.38 -24.72
CA HIS A 215 -8.78 -6.95 -24.37
C HIS A 215 -7.89 -6.12 -25.31
N GLU A 216 -8.39 -5.85 -26.51
CA GLU A 216 -7.82 -4.86 -27.41
C GLU A 216 -8.26 -3.47 -26.90
N MET A 217 -7.32 -2.68 -26.39
CA MET A 217 -7.55 -1.28 -26.05
C MET A 217 -8.11 -0.60 -27.31
N ALA A 218 -9.28 0.04 -27.20
CA ALA A 218 -9.87 0.75 -28.33
C ALA A 218 -8.84 1.71 -28.91
N PRO A 219 -8.63 1.75 -30.25
CA PRO A 219 -7.62 2.60 -30.83
C PRO A 219 -7.90 4.04 -30.43
N GLU A 220 -6.84 4.76 -30.04
CA GLU A 220 -6.94 6.17 -29.69
C GLU A 220 -7.69 6.93 -30.80
N PRO A 221 -8.64 7.81 -30.46
CA PRO A 221 -9.31 8.61 -31.48
C PRO A 221 -8.25 9.43 -32.21
N THR A 222 -8.02 9.11 -33.48
CA THR A 222 -7.22 9.94 -34.37
C THR A 222 -7.87 11.31 -34.45
N GLU A 223 -7.20 12.33 -33.92
CA GLU A 223 -7.58 13.73 -34.11
C GLU A 223 -7.67 14.02 -35.63
N GLN A 224 -8.85 14.47 -36.06
CA GLN A 224 -9.03 15.28 -37.26
C GLN A 224 -9.33 16.71 -36.84
#